data_AF-B8F1P3-F1
#
_entry.id   AF-B8F1P3-F1
#
_cell.length_a   1.000
_cell.length_b   1.000
_cell.length_c   1.000
_cell.angle_alpha   90.00
_cell.angle_beta   90.00
_cell.angle_gamma   90.00
#
_symmetry.space_group_name_H-M   'P 1'
#
loop_
_entity.id
_entity.type
_entity.pdbx_description
1 polymer ?
#
loop_
_entity_poly.entity_id
_entity_poly.type
_entity_poly.pdbx_seq_one_letter_code
_entity_poly.pdbx_strand_id
1 'polypeptide(L)'
;MKKNKSDIIKLNILTIILTLICISCTVNKTNPKESTKNLEVLDSPDKKNQEPKVSKLEKIGKKLEAQKERDSAEIATIDTKVPDFLGPLKTQPYQHLGKNDEMNIKRIIYSSLNYEKQKIDTLKEILGKLLAKPEHQKILERFLYSISLMIQSRLNKGLDKIKKQANTLPEENYNALLIDLESNLKLKENFGKVLNKTIEAYNQNSNNIKSNEDQLAKHMDENYKNLHSFKTVYY
;
A
#
# COMPACT_ATOMS: atom_id res chain seq x y z
N MET A 1 14.24 -19.85 33.45
CA MET A 1 14.63 -19.11 32.22
C MET A 1 13.68 -17.94 32.02
N LYS A 2 14.16 -16.70 32.17
CA LYS A 2 13.37 -15.48 31.89
C LYS A 2 13.24 -15.35 30.38
N LYS A 3 12.02 -15.46 29.85
CA LYS A 3 11.73 -15.14 28.45
C LYS A 3 11.85 -13.63 28.27
N ASN A 4 12.79 -13.17 27.45
CA ASN A 4 12.97 -11.75 27.17
C ASN A 4 11.80 -11.25 26.32
N LYS A 5 11.34 -10.01 26.56
CA LYS A 5 10.23 -9.36 25.83
C LYS A 5 10.38 -9.43 24.30
N SER A 6 11.62 -9.42 23.80
CA SER A 6 11.94 -9.55 22.37
C SER A 6 11.50 -10.90 21.78
N ASP A 7 11.66 -11.99 22.54
CA ASP A 7 11.32 -13.34 22.06
C ASP A 7 9.80 -13.56 22.03
N ILE A 8 9.07 -12.91 22.94
CA ILE A 8 7.60 -12.94 22.99
C ILE A 8 7.00 -12.20 21.77
N ILE A 9 7.60 -11.06 21.38
CA ILE A 9 7.13 -10.28 20.21
C ILE A 9 7.41 -11.03 18.91
N LYS A 10 8.59 -11.65 18.76
CA LYS A 10 8.92 -12.48 17.59
C LYS A 10 8.01 -13.69 17.46
N LEU A 11 7.67 -14.33 18.58
CA LEU A 11 6.78 -15.49 18.59
C LEU A 11 5.36 -15.10 18.14
N ASN A 12 4.82 -13.97 18.62
CA ASN A 12 3.49 -13.51 18.24
C ASN A 12 3.36 -13.14 16.75
N ILE A 13 4.40 -12.57 16.14
CA ILE A 13 4.38 -12.23 14.70
C ILE A 13 4.42 -13.50 13.85
N LEU A 14 5.24 -14.50 14.23
CA LEU A 14 5.33 -15.77 13.49
C LEU A 14 4.00 -16.56 13.54
N THR A 15 3.31 -16.55 14.69
CA THR A 15 2.00 -17.22 14.85
C THR A 15 0.89 -16.57 14.01
N ILE A 16 0.93 -15.24 13.82
CA ILE A 16 -0.03 -14.53 12.96
C ILE A 16 0.21 -14.84 11.48
N ILE A 17 1.47 -14.97 11.06
CA ILE A 17 1.80 -15.33 9.67
C ILE A 17 1.39 -16.78 9.37
N LEU A 18 1.57 -17.70 10.32
CA LEU A 18 1.22 -19.12 10.12
C LEU A 18 -0.30 -19.34 10.01
N THR A 19 -1.10 -18.59 10.77
CA THR A 19 -2.57 -18.66 10.70
C THR A 19 -3.12 -18.09 9.39
N LEU A 20 -2.45 -17.13 8.76
CA LEU A 20 -2.80 -16.61 7.43
C LEU A 20 -2.56 -17.61 6.29
N ILE A 21 -1.59 -18.53 6.44
CA ILE A 21 -1.28 -19.56 5.42
C ILE A 21 -2.28 -20.71 5.49
N CYS A 22 -2.73 -21.10 6.69
CA CYS A 22 -3.66 -22.23 6.86
C CYS A 22 -5.08 -22.01 6.33
N ILE A 23 -5.51 -20.77 6.08
CA ILE A 23 -6.84 -20.48 5.50
C ILE A 23 -6.85 -20.70 3.98
N SER A 24 -5.68 -20.79 3.33
CA SER A 24 -5.56 -20.93 1.87
C SER A 24 -5.59 -22.38 1.34
N CYS A 25 -5.69 -23.39 2.23
CA CYS A 25 -5.56 -24.79 1.85
C CYS A 25 -6.68 -25.69 2.40
N THR A 26 -7.95 -25.41 2.11
CA THR A 26 -9.02 -26.44 2.14
C THR A 26 -10.13 -26.15 1.12
N VAL A 27 -9.81 -26.33 -0.18
CA VAL A 27 -10.83 -26.52 -1.21
C VAL A 27 -10.47 -27.75 -2.06
N ASN A 28 -11.35 -28.74 -1.97
CA ASN A 28 -11.62 -29.87 -2.87
C ASN A 28 -10.62 -31.04 -3.00
N LYS A 29 -11.05 -32.18 -2.45
CA LYS A 29 -11.00 -33.50 -3.13
C LYS A 29 -12.33 -34.24 -2.96
N THR A 30 -13.13 -34.30 -4.02
CA THR A 30 -14.15 -35.33 -4.33
C THR A 30 -13.42 -36.55 -4.93
N ASN A 31 -13.79 -37.84 -4.86
CA ASN A 31 -15.03 -38.64 -4.67
C ASN A 31 -14.59 -40.14 -4.56
N PRO A 32 -15.43 -41.21 -4.64
CA PRO A 32 -16.83 -41.44 -4.23
C PRO A 32 -17.04 -42.78 -3.43
N LYS A 33 -18.18 -42.96 -2.74
CA LYS A 33 -18.83 -44.29 -2.63
C LYS A 33 -20.31 -44.21 -2.25
N GLU A 34 -21.09 -45.01 -2.97
CA GLU A 34 -22.54 -45.23 -2.99
C GLU A 34 -23.17 -45.65 -1.65
N SER A 35 -24.39 -45.16 -1.37
CA SER A 35 -25.57 -46.00 -1.06
C SER A 35 -26.87 -45.17 -0.89
N THR A 36 -27.77 -45.37 -1.86
CA THR A 36 -29.24 -45.46 -1.84
C THR A 36 -30.14 -44.61 -0.91
N LYS A 37 -31.06 -43.91 -1.60
CA LYS A 37 -32.51 -43.66 -1.32
C LYS A 37 -32.90 -42.79 -0.12
N ASN A 38 -33.30 -41.54 -0.39
CA ASN A 38 -34.72 -41.16 -0.58
C ASN A 38 -34.84 -39.72 -1.14
N LEU A 39 -35.64 -39.59 -2.21
CA LEU A 39 -36.22 -38.36 -2.78
C LEU A 39 -37.51 -38.12 -1.96
N GLU A 40 -37.84 -36.96 -1.39
CA GLU A 40 -38.16 -35.62 -1.93
C GLU A 40 -38.01 -34.64 -0.73
N VAL A 41 -37.61 -33.37 -0.87
CA VAL A 41 -38.39 -32.24 -1.39
C VAL A 41 -37.42 -31.12 -1.78
N LEU A 42 -37.73 -30.42 -2.87
CA LEU A 42 -37.05 -29.22 -3.35
C LEU A 42 -36.74 -28.23 -2.22
N ASP A 43 -35.47 -27.97 -1.98
CA ASP A 43 -35.03 -26.65 -1.53
C ASP A 43 -33.75 -26.27 -2.29
N SER A 44 -33.81 -25.10 -2.93
CA SER A 44 -32.87 -24.64 -3.94
C SER A 44 -31.41 -24.60 -3.46
N PRO A 45 -30.43 -25.11 -4.22
CA PRO A 45 -29.02 -25.01 -3.89
C PRO A 45 -28.44 -23.68 -4.39
N ASP A 46 -28.98 -22.56 -3.92
CA ASP A 46 -28.44 -21.23 -4.27
C ASP A 46 -28.38 -20.30 -3.04
N LYS A 47 -27.80 -20.81 -1.96
CA LYS A 47 -27.16 -19.98 -0.95
C LYS A 47 -25.66 -20.26 -0.92
N LYS A 48 -24.99 -20.03 -2.06
CA LYS A 48 -23.57 -19.68 -2.01
C LYS A 48 -23.49 -18.40 -1.17
N ASN A 49 -22.77 -18.47 -0.05
CA ASN A 49 -22.46 -17.37 0.86
C ASN A 49 -21.97 -16.12 0.10
N GLN A 50 -22.89 -15.32 -0.43
CA GLN A 50 -22.60 -13.97 -0.87
C GLN A 50 -22.62 -13.13 0.39
N GLU A 51 -21.44 -12.69 0.81
CA GLU A 51 -21.36 -11.57 1.75
C GLU A 51 -22.28 -10.45 1.23
N PRO A 52 -23.23 -9.94 2.02
CA PRO A 52 -24.16 -8.91 1.56
C PRO A 52 -23.34 -7.74 1.02
N LYS A 53 -23.61 -7.28 -0.21
CA LYS A 53 -22.77 -6.30 -0.93
C LYS A 53 -22.26 -5.18 -0.03
N VAL A 54 -23.12 -4.56 0.78
CA VAL A 54 -22.78 -3.49 1.75
C VAL A 54 -21.57 -3.84 2.64
N SER A 55 -21.37 -5.10 3.02
CA SER A 55 -20.28 -5.53 3.91
C SER A 55 -18.89 -5.35 3.31
N LYS A 56 -18.72 -5.36 1.98
CA LYS A 56 -17.37 -5.27 1.37
C LYS A 56 -16.77 -3.87 1.46
N LEU A 57 -17.49 -2.84 1.00
CA LEU A 57 -17.05 -1.44 1.13
C LEU A 57 -16.90 -1.04 2.60
N GLU A 58 -17.79 -1.50 3.48
CA GLU A 58 -17.64 -1.27 4.93
C GLU A 58 -16.35 -1.88 5.50
N LYS A 59 -16.01 -3.12 5.12
CA LYS A 59 -14.76 -3.76 5.53
C LYS A 59 -13.53 -3.02 5.00
N ILE A 60 -13.55 -2.59 3.74
CA ILE A 60 -12.47 -1.77 3.16
C ILE A 60 -12.37 -0.44 3.92
N GLY A 61 -13.50 0.22 4.19
CA GLY A 61 -13.57 1.47 4.94
C GLY A 61 -12.93 1.35 6.33
N LYS A 62 -13.34 0.34 7.11
CA LYS A 62 -12.77 0.05 8.44
C LYS A 62 -11.27 -0.20 8.38
N LYS A 63 -10.79 -0.96 7.39
CA LYS A 63 -9.35 -1.22 7.20
C LYS A 63 -8.58 0.06 6.87
N LEU A 64 -9.10 0.90 5.96
CA LEU A 64 -8.46 2.17 5.59
C LEU A 64 -8.43 3.16 6.76
N GLU A 65 -9.48 3.19 7.58
CA GLU A 65 -9.54 4.01 8.79
C GLU A 65 -8.52 3.58 9.83
N ALA A 66 -8.49 2.29 10.18
CA ALA A 66 -7.49 1.75 11.10
C ALA A 66 -6.05 1.98 10.58
N GLN A 67 -5.83 1.84 9.27
CA GLN A 67 -4.54 2.12 8.65
C GLN A 67 -4.16 3.61 8.78
N LYS A 68 -5.11 4.53 8.58
CA LYS A 68 -4.88 5.98 8.71
C LYS A 68 -4.50 6.36 10.14
N GLU A 69 -5.13 5.75 11.14
CA GLU A 69 -4.80 5.94 12.55
C GLU A 69 -3.38 5.42 12.86
N ARG A 70 -3.08 4.19 12.45
CA ARG A 70 -1.74 3.61 12.59
C ARG A 70 -0.68 4.48 11.93
N ASP A 71 -0.90 4.89 10.67
CA ASP A 71 0.04 5.73 9.95
C ASP A 71 0.33 7.03 10.71
N SER A 72 -0.71 7.65 11.28
CA SER A 72 -0.55 8.91 12.00
C SER A 72 0.31 8.74 13.25
N ALA A 73 0.15 7.64 13.99
CA ALA A 73 0.97 7.32 15.15
C ALA A 73 2.43 6.98 14.79
N GLU A 74 2.63 6.17 13.75
CA GLU A 74 3.97 5.77 13.26
C GLU A 74 4.73 6.98 12.70
N ILE A 75 4.06 7.82 11.88
CA ILE A 75 4.64 9.05 11.33
C ILE A 75 5.05 9.99 12.46
N ALA A 76 4.19 10.21 13.45
CA ALA A 76 4.53 11.06 14.60
C ALA A 76 5.79 10.54 15.31
N THR A 77 5.90 9.22 15.49
CA THR A 77 7.07 8.59 16.11
C THR A 77 8.33 8.77 15.26
N ILE A 78 8.25 8.58 13.95
CA ILE A 78 9.38 8.70 13.03
C ILE A 78 9.84 10.16 12.90
N ASP A 79 8.91 11.12 12.79
CA ASP A 79 9.22 12.53 12.62
C ASP A 79 9.97 13.11 13.83
N THR A 80 9.84 12.52 15.04
CA THR A 80 10.71 12.89 16.18
C THR A 80 12.18 12.54 15.98
N LYS A 81 12.48 11.53 15.15
CA LYS A 81 13.82 10.97 14.91
C LYS A 81 14.39 11.33 13.54
N VAL A 82 13.53 11.59 12.56
CA VAL A 82 13.86 12.03 11.21
C VAL A 82 13.08 13.32 10.96
N PRO A 83 13.50 14.44 11.58
CA PRO A 83 12.78 15.68 11.42
C PRO A 83 12.77 16.08 9.95
N ASP A 84 11.59 16.51 9.52
CA ASP A 84 11.35 17.17 8.24
C ASP A 84 11.84 16.39 7.00
N PHE A 85 11.31 15.17 6.80
CA PHE A 85 11.59 14.37 5.60
C PHE A 85 11.30 15.13 4.28
N LEU A 86 10.21 15.90 4.22
CA LEU A 86 9.78 16.58 3.00
C LEU A 86 10.40 17.96 2.81
N GLY A 87 10.76 18.68 3.88
CA GLY A 87 11.24 20.07 3.83
C GLY A 87 12.18 20.39 2.67
N PRO A 88 13.37 19.77 2.59
CA PRO A 88 14.32 20.06 1.53
C PRO A 88 13.83 19.60 0.15
N LEU A 89 12.91 18.62 0.09
CA LEU A 89 12.44 18.02 -1.15
C LEU A 89 11.29 18.80 -1.82
N LYS A 90 10.76 19.86 -1.17
CA LYS A 90 9.69 20.67 -1.74
C LYS A 90 10.24 21.54 -2.86
N THR A 91 9.77 21.31 -4.09
CA THR A 91 10.12 22.10 -5.28
C THR A 91 9.00 23.07 -5.64
N GLN A 92 9.28 24.11 -6.43
CA GLN A 92 8.23 24.91 -7.08
C GLN A 92 7.56 24.08 -8.19
N PRO A 93 6.22 23.95 -8.27
CA PRO A 93 5.18 24.80 -7.65
C PRO A 93 4.66 24.33 -6.28
N TYR A 94 5.20 23.25 -5.72
CA TYR A 94 4.72 22.58 -4.51
C TYR A 94 5.38 23.07 -3.21
N GLN A 95 6.04 24.23 -3.24
CA GLN A 95 6.70 24.82 -2.07
C GLN A 95 5.71 25.09 -0.91
N HIS A 96 4.42 25.25 -1.22
CA HIS A 96 3.35 25.53 -0.28
C HIS A 96 2.33 24.38 -0.15
N LEU A 97 2.79 23.13 -0.17
CA LEU A 97 1.93 21.98 0.13
C LEU A 97 1.19 22.16 1.45
N GLY A 98 -0.11 21.89 1.45
CA GLY A 98 -0.89 21.85 2.68
C GLY A 98 -0.44 20.70 3.58
N LYS A 99 -0.57 20.87 4.91
CA LYS A 99 -0.23 19.83 5.90
C LYS A 99 -0.89 18.47 5.61
N ASN A 100 -2.10 18.47 5.03
CA ASN A 100 -2.80 17.25 4.66
C ASN A 100 -2.10 16.50 3.51
N ASP A 101 -1.58 17.23 2.52
CA ASP A 101 -0.89 16.64 1.37
C ASP A 101 0.48 16.12 1.78
N GLU A 102 1.21 16.86 2.61
CA GLU A 102 2.45 16.39 3.22
C GLU A 102 2.24 15.09 4.00
N MET A 103 1.19 15.04 4.82
CA MET A 103 0.82 13.84 5.57
C MET A 103 0.49 12.69 4.61
N ASN A 104 -0.22 12.94 3.51
CA ASN A 104 -0.56 11.91 2.54
C ASN A 104 0.67 11.32 1.83
N ILE A 105 1.65 12.16 1.48
CA ILE A 105 2.93 11.71 0.93
C ILE A 105 3.68 10.84 1.96
N LYS A 106 3.73 11.27 3.23
CA LYS A 106 4.34 10.47 4.31
C LYS A 106 3.63 9.13 4.51
N ARG A 107 2.30 9.11 4.54
CA ARG A 107 1.49 7.88 4.70
C ARG A 107 1.86 6.83 3.67
N ILE A 108 1.85 7.20 2.39
CA ILE A 108 2.13 6.23 1.33
C ILE A 108 3.58 5.77 1.34
N ILE A 109 4.56 6.68 1.54
CA ILE A 109 5.98 6.34 1.53
C ILE A 109 6.34 5.50 2.76
N TYR A 110 6.04 5.97 3.97
CA TYR A 110 6.50 5.32 5.20
C TYR A 110 5.82 3.95 5.36
N SER A 111 4.52 3.83 5.10
CA SER A 111 3.84 2.52 5.13
C SER A 111 4.37 1.56 4.09
N SER A 112 4.79 2.05 2.91
CA SER A 112 5.40 1.21 1.87
C SER A 112 6.79 0.71 2.27
N LEU A 113 7.50 1.44 3.13
CA LEU A 113 8.80 1.06 3.68
C LEU A 113 8.66 0.38 5.05
N ASN A 114 7.46 -0.10 5.40
CA ASN A 114 7.15 -0.73 6.69
C ASN A 114 7.56 0.11 7.92
N TYR A 115 7.58 1.44 7.79
CA TYR A 115 8.02 2.38 8.83
C TYR A 115 9.48 2.16 9.28
N GLU A 116 10.28 1.43 8.49
CA GLU A 116 11.67 1.13 8.80
C GLU A 116 12.52 2.39 8.59
N LYS A 117 12.99 3.00 9.69
CA LYS A 117 13.79 4.24 9.65
C LYS A 117 14.95 4.18 8.68
N GLN A 118 15.70 3.07 8.65
CA GLN A 118 16.84 2.90 7.74
C GLN A 118 16.43 3.03 6.27
N LYS A 119 15.32 2.40 5.87
CA LYS A 119 14.80 2.51 4.49
C LYS A 119 14.32 3.92 4.17
N ILE A 120 13.70 4.61 5.13
CA ILE A 120 13.25 6.00 4.98
C ILE A 120 14.46 6.94 4.82
N ASP A 121 15.52 6.74 5.61
CA ASP A 121 16.77 7.50 5.50
C ASP A 121 17.44 7.25 4.14
N THR A 122 17.50 5.99 3.67
CA THR A 122 17.99 5.67 2.32
C THR A 122 17.16 6.36 1.23
N LEU A 123 15.84 6.37 1.35
CA LEU A 123 15.00 7.10 0.40
C LEU A 123 15.28 8.61 0.44
N LYS A 124 15.46 9.19 1.63
CA LYS A 124 15.80 10.60 1.77
C LYS A 124 17.12 10.94 1.07
N GLU A 125 18.12 10.06 1.16
CA GLU A 125 19.38 10.19 0.44
C GLU A 125 19.18 10.14 -1.09
N ILE A 126 18.43 9.16 -1.59
CA ILE A 126 18.09 9.03 -3.03
C ILE A 126 17.43 10.31 -3.55
N LEU A 127 16.40 10.79 -2.86
CA LEU A 127 15.65 11.98 -3.28
C LEU A 127 16.51 13.24 -3.17
N GLY A 128 17.41 13.32 -2.19
CA GLY A 128 18.38 14.40 -2.07
C GLY A 128 19.36 14.48 -3.23
N LYS A 129 19.84 13.32 -3.73
CA LYS A 129 20.69 13.26 -4.93
C LYS A 129 19.98 13.74 -6.19
N LEU A 130 18.69 13.39 -6.35
CA LEU A 130 17.88 13.91 -7.45
C LEU A 130 17.68 15.43 -7.33
N LEU A 131 17.44 15.93 -6.12
CA LEU A 131 17.23 17.36 -5.89
C LEU A 131 18.45 18.22 -6.27
N ALA A 132 19.67 17.70 -6.09
CA ALA A 132 20.90 18.44 -6.33
C ALA A 132 21.08 18.91 -7.79
N LYS A 133 20.39 18.28 -8.75
CA LYS A 133 20.46 18.59 -10.18
C LYS A 133 19.12 19.12 -10.70
N PRO A 134 19.05 20.35 -11.25
CA PRO A 134 17.81 20.92 -11.77
C PRO A 134 17.13 20.05 -12.84
N GLU A 135 17.90 19.34 -13.66
CA GLU A 135 17.39 18.44 -14.71
C GLU A 135 16.59 17.25 -14.16
N HIS A 136 16.81 16.86 -12.91
CA HIS A 136 16.11 15.77 -12.24
C HIS A 136 14.87 16.22 -11.46
N GLN A 137 14.61 17.53 -11.38
CA GLN A 137 13.48 18.09 -10.63
C GLN A 137 12.13 17.47 -11.04
N LYS A 138 11.90 17.26 -12.33
CA LYS A 138 10.68 16.64 -12.84
C LYS A 138 10.50 15.19 -12.37
N ILE A 139 11.59 14.45 -12.17
CA ILE A 139 11.56 13.07 -11.66
C ILE A 139 11.12 13.08 -10.19
N LEU A 140 11.70 13.98 -9.40
CA LEU A 140 11.34 14.18 -7.99
C LEU A 140 9.87 14.58 -7.82
N GLU A 141 9.42 15.58 -8.59
CA GLU A 141 8.03 16.05 -8.58
C GLU A 141 7.04 14.95 -8.96
N ARG A 142 7.40 14.15 -9.96
CA ARG A 142 6.56 13.04 -10.39
C ARG A 142 6.46 11.97 -9.31
N PHE A 143 7.57 11.61 -8.67
CA PHE A 143 7.59 10.65 -7.57
C PHE A 143 6.74 11.12 -6.38
N LEU A 144 6.94 12.35 -5.92
CA LEU A 144 6.25 12.88 -4.73
C LEU A 144 4.79 13.24 -5.00
N TYR A 145 4.49 13.94 -6.09
CA TYR A 145 3.19 14.58 -6.29
C TYR A 145 2.31 13.79 -7.25
N SER A 146 2.84 13.48 -8.44
CA SER A 146 2.06 12.75 -9.44
C SER A 146 1.85 11.28 -9.07
N ILE A 147 2.66 10.71 -8.19
CA ILE A 147 2.53 9.29 -7.80
C ILE A 147 2.11 9.19 -6.35
N SER A 148 2.99 9.56 -5.42
CA SER A 148 2.77 9.31 -3.98
C SER A 148 1.50 10.02 -3.47
N LEU A 149 1.43 11.34 -3.63
CA LEU A 149 0.25 12.11 -3.22
C LEU A 149 -1.04 11.63 -3.93
N MET A 150 -0.97 11.36 -5.23
CA MET A 150 -2.14 10.94 -6.00
C MET A 150 -2.72 9.61 -5.51
N ILE A 151 -1.88 8.59 -5.25
CA ILE A 151 -2.34 7.28 -4.75
C ILE A 151 -3.07 7.45 -3.42
N GLN A 152 -2.45 8.14 -2.46
CA GLN A 152 -3.04 8.31 -1.13
C GLN A 152 -4.32 9.16 -1.17
N SER A 153 -4.37 10.19 -2.02
CA SER A 153 -5.55 11.04 -2.16
C SER A 153 -6.74 10.29 -2.72
N ARG A 154 -6.54 9.36 -3.66
CA ARG A 154 -7.62 8.50 -4.18
C ARG A 154 -8.18 7.58 -3.11
N LEU A 155 -7.32 6.96 -2.30
CA LEU A 155 -7.76 6.12 -1.17
C LEU A 155 -8.55 6.93 -0.13
N ASN A 156 -8.08 8.12 0.23
CA ASN A 156 -8.80 9.00 1.15
C ASN A 156 -10.17 9.41 0.59
N LYS A 157 -10.24 9.79 -0.70
CA LYS A 157 -11.50 10.14 -1.36
C LYS A 157 -12.49 8.97 -1.37
N GLY A 158 -12.01 7.76 -1.61
CA GLY A 158 -12.82 6.54 -1.55
C GLY A 158 -13.34 6.26 -0.14
N LEU A 159 -12.49 6.41 0.89
CA LEU A 159 -12.90 6.30 2.30
C LEU A 159 -13.98 7.33 2.66
N ASP A 160 -13.82 8.58 2.24
CA ASP A 160 -14.80 9.64 2.51
C ASP A 160 -16.15 9.35 1.85
N LYS A 161 -16.14 8.79 0.63
CA LYS A 161 -17.37 8.32 -0.06
C LYS A 161 -18.05 7.19 0.72
N ILE A 162 -17.28 6.20 1.18
CA ILE A 162 -17.81 5.10 2.01
C ILE A 162 -18.51 5.68 3.25
N LYS A 163 -17.82 6.55 4.00
CA LYS A 163 -18.36 7.11 5.25
C LYS A 163 -19.64 7.91 5.06
N LYS A 164 -19.77 8.63 3.94
CA LYS A 164 -20.94 9.48 3.69
C LYS A 164 -22.14 8.71 3.15
N GLN A 165 -21.92 7.69 2.32
CA GLN A 165 -22.96 7.21 1.40
C GLN A 165 -22.99 5.69 1.18
N ALA A 166 -22.11 4.87 1.79
CA ALA A 166 -22.03 3.44 1.44
C ALA A 166 -23.37 2.69 1.47
N ASN A 167 -24.26 3.04 2.39
CA ASN A 167 -25.56 2.38 2.58
C ASN A 167 -26.68 2.95 1.70
N THR A 168 -26.43 4.04 0.97
CA THR A 168 -27.41 4.76 0.15
C THR A 168 -27.01 4.84 -1.33
N LEU A 169 -25.85 4.28 -1.70
CA LEU A 169 -25.39 4.25 -3.09
C LEU A 169 -26.26 3.30 -3.94
N PRO A 170 -26.71 3.76 -5.13
CA PRO A 170 -27.24 2.86 -6.15
C PRO A 170 -26.23 1.76 -6.50
N GLU A 171 -26.71 0.58 -6.89
CA GLU A 171 -25.88 -0.60 -7.13
C GLU A 171 -24.70 -0.35 -8.10
N GLU A 172 -24.95 0.35 -9.22
CA GLU A 172 -23.91 0.69 -10.19
C GLU A 172 -22.79 1.53 -9.56
N ASN A 173 -23.17 2.55 -8.78
CA ASN A 173 -22.23 3.43 -8.10
C ASN A 173 -21.47 2.70 -6.98
N TYR A 174 -22.14 1.77 -6.29
CA TYR A 174 -21.50 0.89 -5.30
C TYR A 174 -20.40 0.05 -5.97
N ASN A 175 -20.73 -0.63 -7.07
CA ASN A 175 -19.80 -1.50 -7.79
C ASN A 175 -18.62 -0.70 -8.37
N ALA A 176 -18.88 0.48 -8.95
CA ALA A 176 -17.84 1.36 -9.47
C ALA A 176 -16.88 1.81 -8.37
N LEU A 177 -17.40 2.18 -7.18
CA LEU A 177 -16.57 2.56 -6.03
C LEU A 177 -15.75 1.38 -5.50
N LEU A 178 -16.32 0.18 -5.46
CA LEU A 178 -15.61 -1.03 -5.04
C LEU A 178 -14.43 -1.33 -5.97
N ILE A 179 -14.65 -1.34 -7.29
CA ILE A 179 -13.62 -1.58 -8.30
C ILE A 179 -12.50 -0.52 -8.22
N ASP A 180 -12.87 0.77 -8.10
CA ASP A 180 -11.88 1.84 -7.98
C ASP A 180 -11.02 1.68 -6.72
N LEU A 181 -11.62 1.38 -5.57
CA LEU A 181 -10.89 1.17 -4.32
C LEU A 181 -9.97 -0.06 -4.37
N GLU A 182 -10.45 -1.19 -4.89
CA GLU A 182 -9.64 -2.39 -5.06
C GLU A 182 -8.44 -2.13 -5.99
N SER A 183 -8.67 -1.41 -7.09
CA SER A 183 -7.59 -1.00 -8.00
C SER A 183 -6.57 -0.09 -7.32
N ASN A 184 -7.01 0.90 -6.53
CA ASN A 184 -6.09 1.81 -5.83
C ASN A 184 -5.35 1.13 -4.68
N LEU A 185 -5.97 0.17 -3.99
CA LEU A 185 -5.30 -0.68 -3.01
C LEU A 185 -4.20 -1.53 -3.65
N LYS A 186 -4.49 -2.14 -4.81
CA LYS A 186 -3.48 -2.89 -5.56
C LYS A 186 -2.34 -2.00 -6.05
N LEU A 187 -2.67 -0.79 -6.50
CA LEU A 187 -1.70 0.22 -6.90
C LEU A 187 -0.77 0.60 -5.74
N LYS A 188 -1.31 0.80 -4.54
CA LYS A 188 -0.54 1.04 -3.31
C LYS A 188 0.40 -0.13 -2.99
N GLU A 189 -0.08 -1.37 -3.07
CA GLU A 189 0.72 -2.57 -2.82
C GLU A 189 1.91 -2.64 -3.80
N ASN A 190 1.65 -2.47 -5.09
CA ASN A 190 2.66 -2.55 -6.13
C ASN A 190 3.66 -1.40 -6.06
N PHE A 191 3.21 -0.18 -5.76
CA PHE A 191 4.10 0.95 -5.45
C PHE A 191 5.08 0.59 -4.34
N GLY A 192 4.60 -0.02 -3.25
CA GLY A 192 5.46 -0.44 -2.14
C GLY A 192 6.49 -1.49 -2.54
N LYS A 193 6.12 -2.45 -3.39
CA LYS A 193 7.07 -3.46 -3.92
C LYS A 193 8.18 -2.81 -4.76
N VAL A 194 7.82 -1.91 -5.68
CA VAL A 194 8.80 -1.20 -6.52
C VAL A 194 9.70 -0.29 -5.67
N LEU A 195 9.14 0.35 -4.65
CA LEU A 195 9.90 1.18 -3.73
C LEU A 195 10.92 0.37 -2.93
N ASN A 196 10.53 -0.78 -2.35
CA ASN A 196 11.49 -1.64 -1.64
C ASN A 196 12.60 -2.15 -2.58
N LYS A 197 12.26 -2.56 -3.81
CA LYS A 197 13.27 -2.94 -4.83
C LYS A 197 14.25 -1.80 -5.15
N THR A 198 13.76 -0.57 -5.19
CA THR A 198 14.62 0.62 -5.41
C THR A 198 15.59 0.82 -4.24
N ILE A 199 15.12 0.66 -3.00
CA ILE A 199 15.98 0.72 -1.81
C ILE A 199 17.03 -0.40 -1.81
N GLU A 200 16.64 -1.63 -2.17
CA GLU A 200 17.54 -2.77 -2.28
C GLU A 200 18.62 -2.54 -3.34
N ALA A 201 18.22 -2.16 -4.56
CA ALA A 201 19.13 -1.86 -5.67
C ALA A 201 20.10 -0.74 -5.31
N TYR A 202 19.62 0.30 -4.61
CA TYR A 202 20.47 1.40 -4.17
C TYR A 202 21.50 0.94 -3.14
N ASN A 203 21.08 0.18 -2.14
CA ASN A 203 21.97 -0.34 -1.11
C ASN A 203 23.04 -1.27 -1.67
N GLN A 204 22.70 -2.07 -2.68
CA GLN A 204 23.62 -2.96 -3.38
C GLN A 204 24.47 -2.26 -4.45
N ASN A 205 24.22 -0.96 -4.70
CA ASN A 205 24.76 -0.22 -5.84
C ASN A 205 24.54 -0.95 -7.19
N SER A 206 23.43 -1.66 -7.33
CA SER A 206 23.08 -2.35 -8.57
C SER A 206 23.00 -1.34 -9.71
N ASN A 207 23.55 -1.68 -10.88
CA ASN A 207 23.64 -0.77 -12.04
C ASN A 207 24.29 0.59 -11.73
N ASN A 208 25.13 0.66 -10.68
CA ASN A 208 25.82 1.86 -10.23
C ASN A 208 24.90 3.01 -9.77
N ILE A 209 23.64 2.73 -9.39
CA ILE A 209 22.68 3.80 -9.05
C ILE A 209 23.01 4.54 -7.73
N LYS A 210 23.89 3.99 -6.87
CA LYS A 210 24.37 4.70 -5.69
C LYS A 210 25.56 5.59 -5.99
N SER A 211 26.44 5.17 -6.90
CA SER A 211 27.67 5.88 -7.25
C SER A 211 27.54 6.82 -8.46
N ASN A 212 26.49 6.68 -9.28
CA ASN A 212 26.28 7.48 -10.49
C ASN A 212 24.86 8.09 -10.49
N GLU A 213 24.81 9.43 -10.44
CA GLU A 213 23.57 10.19 -10.36
C GLU A 213 22.70 10.08 -11.63
N ASP A 214 23.32 9.94 -12.81
CA ASP A 214 22.58 9.83 -14.06
C ASP A 214 21.92 8.44 -14.17
N GLN A 215 22.61 7.39 -13.68
CA GLN A 215 22.02 6.06 -13.57
C GLN A 215 20.89 6.03 -12.53
N LEU A 216 21.04 6.76 -11.42
CA LEU A 216 19.98 6.93 -10.43
C LEU A 216 18.75 7.60 -11.04
N ALA A 217 18.95 8.72 -11.74
CA ALA A 217 17.88 9.45 -12.39
C ALA A 217 17.17 8.59 -13.43
N LYS A 218 17.92 7.86 -14.26
CA LYS A 218 17.35 6.91 -15.23
C LYS A 218 16.52 5.82 -14.54
N HIS A 219 17.04 5.19 -13.49
CA HIS A 219 16.33 4.17 -12.72
C HIS A 219 15.01 4.72 -12.16
N MET A 220 15.05 5.93 -11.60
CA MET A 220 13.87 6.60 -11.06
C MET A 220 12.88 7.02 -12.16
N ASP A 221 13.36 7.43 -13.33
CA ASP A 221 12.51 7.81 -14.45
C ASP A 221 11.76 6.62 -15.04
N GLU A 222 12.44 5.49 -15.22
CA GLU A 222 11.87 4.26 -15.77
C GLU A 222 10.86 3.62 -14.80
N ASN A 223 11.23 3.46 -13.53
CA ASN A 223 10.41 2.75 -12.54
C ASN A 223 9.24 3.61 -12.02
N TYR A 224 9.34 4.94 -12.11
CA TYR A 224 8.32 5.88 -11.61
C TYR A 224 7.84 6.83 -12.71
N LYS A 225 7.72 6.32 -13.95
CA LYS A 225 7.28 7.13 -15.11
C LYS A 225 5.86 7.65 -14.96
N ASN A 226 4.94 6.85 -14.40
CA ASN A 226 3.57 7.24 -14.05
C ASN A 226 2.88 6.09 -13.29
N LEU A 227 1.59 6.24 -12.96
CA LEU A 227 0.85 5.21 -12.24
C LEU A 227 0.77 3.84 -12.97
N HIS A 228 0.91 3.79 -14.30
CA HIS A 228 0.91 2.53 -15.05
C HIS A 228 2.14 1.67 -14.75
N SER A 229 3.25 2.26 -14.28
CA SER A 229 4.43 1.53 -13.81
C SER A 229 4.09 0.53 -12.69
N PHE A 230 2.96 0.69 -12.00
CA PHE A 230 2.52 -0.19 -10.92
C PHE A 230 1.29 -1.03 -11.26
N LYS A 231 0.76 -0.98 -12.50
CA LYS A 231 -0.41 -1.77 -12.90
C LYS A 231 -0.08 -3.22 -13.24
N THR A 232 1.12 -3.48 -13.76
CA THR A 232 1.54 -4.79 -14.29
C THR A 232 2.75 -5.32 -13.54
N VAL A 233 2.56 -5.79 -12.31
CA VAL A 233 3.58 -6.61 -11.65
C VAL A 233 3.08 -8.05 -11.65
N TYR A 234 3.18 -8.71 -12.81
CA TYR A 234 3.13 -10.17 -12.88
C TYR A 234 4.48 -10.67 -12.37
N TYR A 235 4.47 -11.41 -11.26
CA TYR A 235 5.58 -12.26 -10.86
C TYR A 235 5.29 -13.66 -11.37
#